data_AF-A0A160F7Y4-F1
#
_entry.id   AF-A0A160F7Y4-F1
#
_cell.length_a   1.000
_cell.length_b   1.000
_cell.length_c   1.000
_cell.angle_alpha   90.00
_cell.angle_beta   90.00
_cell.angle_gamma   90.00
#
_symmetry.space_group_name_H-M   'P 1'
#
loop_
_entity.id
_entity.type
_entity.pdbx_description
1 polymer ?
#
loop_
_entity_poly.entity_id
_entity_poly.type
_entity_poly.pdbx_seq_one_letter_code
_entity_poly.pdbx_strand_id
1 'polypeptide(L)'
;MSSLLTLTLTSLKKRLTDQPSIQIQQDLGYVTEVRFLFNAPASESELLKFEETNQLFLPKDYKEFLLMHNGARLFIDEKSGASFDVLSISEVQENHQSLDYPEGWYPIAYGLESSILVMNLNEITPHKRSNEYLFWLEPGESIEHATPLYMNFEIFLERLIISQGVEYWNWPIYKARHFYKANDLED
;
A
#
# COMPACT_ATOMS: atom_id res chain seq x y z
N MET A 1 10.04 21.44 -5.60
CA MET A 1 10.00 20.78 -4.28
C MET A 1 9.85 19.30 -4.53
N SER A 2 10.57 18.43 -3.81
CA SER A 2 10.37 16.98 -3.86
C SER A 2 9.04 16.62 -3.18
N SER A 3 8.31 15.64 -3.71
CA SER A 3 7.14 15.05 -3.05
C SER A 3 7.56 14.24 -1.81
N LEU A 4 6.61 13.95 -0.90
CA LEU A 4 6.87 13.04 0.22
C LEU A 4 7.34 11.69 -0.32
N LEU A 5 6.65 11.17 -1.34
CA LEU A 5 6.97 9.93 -2.03
C LEU A 5 8.44 9.86 -2.50
N THR A 6 8.96 10.92 -3.12
CA THR A 6 10.36 10.98 -3.57
C THR A 6 11.34 10.92 -2.40
N LEU A 7 11.04 11.65 -1.31
CA LEU A 7 11.87 11.67 -0.10
C LEU A 7 11.90 10.31 0.60
N THR A 8 10.73 9.67 0.74
CA THR A 8 10.54 8.32 1.30
C THR A 8 11.36 7.29 0.53
N LEU A 9 11.15 7.20 -0.79
CA LEU A 9 11.78 6.17 -1.62
C LEU A 9 13.29 6.37 -1.76
N THR A 10 13.75 7.62 -1.83
CA THR A 10 15.19 7.93 -1.88
C THR A 10 15.87 7.51 -0.58
N SER A 11 15.24 7.79 0.57
CA SER A 11 15.79 7.41 1.88
C SER A 11 15.79 5.90 2.08
N LEU A 12 14.73 5.20 1.64
CA LEU A 12 14.67 3.73 1.67
C LEU A 12 15.76 3.11 0.78
N LYS A 13 15.89 3.54 -0.48
CA LYS A 13 16.90 3.02 -1.42
C LYS A 13 18.33 3.28 -0.93
N LYS A 14 18.57 4.40 -0.24
CA LYS A 14 19.86 4.66 0.42
C LYS A 14 20.21 3.60 1.46
N ARG A 15 19.23 3.12 2.24
CA ARG A 15 19.44 2.02 3.20
C ARG A 15 19.73 0.68 2.53
N LEU A 16 19.29 0.51 1.28
CA LEU A 16 19.46 -0.71 0.47
C LEU A 16 20.68 -0.66 -0.47
N THR A 17 21.47 0.42 -0.45
CA THR A 17 22.55 0.61 -1.44
C THR A 17 23.69 -0.39 -1.24
N ASP A 18 24.06 -0.66 0.02
CA ASP A 18 25.18 -1.54 0.36
C ASP A 18 24.74 -2.96 0.76
N GLN A 19 23.44 -3.16 0.99
CA GLN A 19 22.85 -4.44 1.40
C GLN A 19 21.53 -4.66 0.66
N PRO A 20 21.33 -5.83 0.02
CA PRO A 20 20.11 -6.11 -0.75
C PRO A 20 18.85 -6.30 0.12
N SER A 21 19.04 -6.32 1.43
CA SER A 21 18.04 -6.56 2.47
C SER A 21 18.32 -5.67 3.68
N ILE A 22 17.31 -5.51 4.54
CA ILE A 22 17.45 -4.85 5.85
C ILE A 22 16.84 -5.73 6.93
N GLN A 23 17.43 -5.69 8.13
CA GLN A 23 16.76 -6.21 9.31
C GLN A 23 15.70 -5.23 9.80
N ILE A 24 14.56 -5.78 10.17
CA ILE A 24 13.44 -5.05 10.78
C ILE A 24 13.00 -5.74 12.06
N GLN A 25 12.38 -4.95 12.94
CA GLN A 25 11.69 -5.45 14.12
C GLN A 25 10.17 -5.30 13.92
N GLN A 26 9.46 -6.41 14.06
CA GLN A 26 8.00 -6.49 14.03
C GLN A 26 7.44 -6.60 15.46
N ASP A 27 6.17 -6.96 15.57
CA ASP A 27 5.47 -7.17 16.83
C ASP A 27 6.13 -8.22 17.71
N LEU A 28 5.88 -8.12 19.02
CA LEU A 28 6.40 -9.03 20.05
C LEU A 28 7.93 -9.19 20.05
N GLY A 29 8.66 -8.24 19.46
CA GLY A 29 10.12 -8.27 19.37
C GLY A 29 10.66 -9.21 18.30
N TYR A 30 9.81 -9.72 17.40
CA TYR A 30 10.26 -10.56 16.29
C TYR A 30 11.19 -9.76 15.36
N VAL A 31 12.34 -10.34 15.02
CA VAL A 31 13.32 -9.73 14.11
C VAL A 31 13.44 -10.60 12.87
N THR A 32 13.27 -9.98 11.71
CA THR A 32 13.40 -10.66 10.42
C THR A 32 14.16 -9.80 9.43
N GLU A 33 14.59 -10.43 8.35
CA GLU A 33 15.30 -9.80 7.25
C GLU A 33 14.37 -9.69 6.05
N VAL A 34 14.23 -8.48 5.51
CA VAL A 34 13.30 -8.21 4.42
C VAL A 34 13.98 -7.61 3.19
N ARG A 35 13.38 -7.88 2.02
CA ARG A 35 13.78 -7.31 0.74
C ARG A 35 12.68 -6.46 0.10
N PHE A 36 13.07 -5.68 -0.89
CA PHE A 36 12.18 -4.83 -1.68
C PHE A 36 12.49 -5.01 -3.17
N LEU A 37 11.45 -5.19 -3.97
CA LEU A 37 11.53 -5.25 -5.42
C LEU A 37 10.63 -4.16 -5.99
N PHE A 38 11.19 -3.33 -6.86
CA PHE A 38 10.46 -2.25 -7.51
C PHE A 38 10.43 -2.51 -9.01
N ASN A 39 9.25 -2.43 -9.61
CA ASN A 39 9.11 -2.61 -11.05
C ASN A 39 9.68 -1.40 -11.81
N ALA A 40 9.86 -1.58 -13.12
CA ALA A 40 10.17 -0.48 -14.02
C ALA A 40 9.04 0.57 -13.99
N PRO A 41 9.35 1.85 -14.25
CA PRO A 41 8.35 2.91 -14.45
C PRO A 41 7.25 2.52 -15.45
N ALA A 42 6.02 2.95 -15.19
CA ALA A 42 4.97 2.99 -16.21
C ALA A 42 5.24 4.14 -17.18
N SER A 43 4.82 3.99 -18.42
CA SER A 43 4.78 5.10 -19.38
C SER A 43 3.56 5.99 -19.15
N GLU A 44 3.69 7.27 -19.49
CA GLU A 44 2.54 8.19 -19.46
C GLU A 44 1.39 7.70 -20.34
N SER A 45 1.69 7.10 -21.49
CA SER A 45 0.68 6.56 -22.41
C SER A 45 -0.10 5.40 -21.81
N GLU A 46 0.53 4.52 -21.02
CA GLU A 46 -0.17 3.41 -20.35
C GLU A 46 -1.15 3.94 -19.31
N LEU A 47 -0.72 4.93 -18.52
CA LEU A 47 -1.57 5.53 -17.49
C LEU A 47 -2.71 6.35 -18.10
N LEU A 48 -2.45 7.10 -19.17
CA LEU A 48 -3.49 7.83 -19.91
C LEU A 48 -4.51 6.88 -20.51
N LYS A 49 -4.07 5.76 -21.11
CA LYS A 49 -4.98 4.75 -21.65
C LYS A 49 -5.86 4.15 -20.56
N PHE A 50 -5.32 3.89 -19.37
CA PHE A 50 -6.09 3.41 -18.23
C PHE A 50 -7.15 4.43 -17.80
N GLU A 51 -6.77 5.70 -17.65
CA GLU A 51 -7.67 6.81 -17.30
C GLU A 51 -8.80 6.97 -18.33
N GLU A 52 -8.48 6.97 -19.62
CA GLU A 52 -9.45 7.10 -20.72
C GLU A 52 -10.40 5.90 -20.80
N THR A 53 -9.87 4.67 -20.69
CA THR A 53 -10.65 3.43 -20.79
C THR A 53 -11.69 3.33 -19.68
N ASN A 54 -11.32 3.77 -18.47
CA ASN A 54 -12.17 3.70 -17.29
C ASN A 54 -12.88 5.03 -16.97
N GLN A 55 -12.71 6.06 -17.83
CA GLN A 55 -13.31 7.39 -17.66
C GLN A 55 -13.05 8.02 -16.27
N LEU A 56 -11.83 7.87 -15.76
CA LEU A 56 -11.41 8.31 -14.43
C LEU A 56 -10.12 9.13 -14.48
N PHE A 57 -9.75 9.71 -13.33
CA PHE A 57 -8.43 10.31 -13.12
C PHE A 57 -7.70 9.59 -11.99
N LEU A 58 -6.45 9.20 -12.23
CA LEU A 58 -5.63 8.65 -11.15
C LEU A 58 -5.25 9.76 -10.15
N PRO A 59 -5.26 9.48 -8.84
CA PRO A 59 -4.76 10.41 -7.85
C PRO A 59 -3.30 10.79 -8.12
N LYS A 60 -2.97 12.07 -7.92
CA LYS A 60 -1.69 12.63 -8.34
C LYS A 60 -0.48 11.93 -7.73
N ASP A 61 -0.57 11.53 -6.47
CA ASP A 61 0.49 10.85 -5.72
C ASP A 61 0.62 9.37 -6.13
N TYR A 62 -0.48 8.67 -6.38
CA TYR A 62 -0.43 7.31 -6.91
C TYR A 62 0.08 7.26 -8.36
N LYS A 63 -0.35 8.19 -9.22
CA LYS A 63 0.19 8.34 -10.58
C LYS A 63 1.69 8.62 -10.57
N GLU A 64 2.15 9.48 -9.66
CA GLU A 64 3.58 9.74 -9.47
C GLU A 64 4.35 8.48 -9.06
N PHE A 65 3.78 7.65 -8.17
CA PHE A 65 4.37 6.36 -7.83
C PHE A 65 4.51 5.45 -9.05
N LEU A 66 3.44 5.27 -9.83
CA LEU A 66 3.47 4.39 -11.01
C LEU A 66 4.48 4.86 -12.07
N LEU A 67 4.67 6.17 -12.23
CA LEU A 67 5.69 6.76 -13.11
C LEU A 67 7.12 6.58 -12.58
N MET A 68 7.31 6.21 -11.32
CA MET A 68 8.62 5.79 -10.79
C MET A 68 8.75 4.26 -10.79
N HIS A 69 7.69 3.55 -10.42
CA HIS A 69 7.60 2.12 -10.23
C HIS A 69 6.18 1.63 -10.51
N ASN A 70 6.00 0.91 -11.62
CA ASN A 70 4.70 0.33 -11.99
C ASN A 70 4.41 -0.92 -11.16
N GLY A 71 4.11 -0.73 -9.88
CA GLY A 71 4.03 -1.79 -8.89
C GLY A 71 5.35 -2.07 -8.18
N ALA A 72 5.25 -2.73 -7.04
CA ALA A 72 6.37 -3.09 -6.20
C ALA A 72 5.98 -4.23 -5.25
N ARG A 73 6.97 -5.00 -4.82
CA ARG A 73 6.84 -5.95 -3.73
C ARG A 73 7.71 -5.48 -2.56
N LEU A 74 7.06 -5.16 -1.46
CA LEU A 74 7.67 -4.54 -0.28
C LEU A 74 7.71 -5.55 0.88
N PHE A 75 8.68 -5.39 1.79
CA PHE A 75 8.79 -6.19 3.01
C PHE A 75 8.77 -7.71 2.77
N ILE A 76 9.51 -8.17 1.76
CA ILE A 76 9.59 -9.60 1.42
C ILE A 76 10.34 -10.34 2.52
N ASP A 77 9.63 -11.11 3.32
CA ASP A 77 10.20 -12.07 4.27
C ASP A 77 10.15 -13.47 3.64
N GLU A 78 11.30 -13.98 3.21
CA GLU A 78 11.41 -15.30 2.58
C GLU A 78 11.11 -16.46 3.54
N LYS A 79 11.19 -16.25 4.86
CA LYS A 79 10.93 -17.30 5.84
C LYS A 79 9.43 -17.54 6.00
N SER A 80 8.65 -16.47 6.06
CA SER A 80 7.20 -16.54 6.18
C SER A 80 6.49 -16.57 4.82
N GLY A 81 7.18 -16.16 3.75
CA GLY A 81 6.58 -15.92 2.44
C GLY A 81 5.73 -14.65 2.38
N ALA A 82 5.78 -13.82 3.43
CA ALA A 82 5.01 -12.60 3.54
C ALA A 82 5.60 -11.47 2.69
N SER A 83 4.72 -10.67 2.09
CA SER A 83 5.07 -9.41 1.44
C SER A 83 3.86 -8.49 1.35
N PHE A 84 4.12 -7.23 1.04
CA PHE A 84 3.09 -6.26 0.66
C PHE A 84 3.27 -5.93 -0.83
N ASP A 85 2.32 -6.37 -1.65
CA ASP A 85 2.42 -6.35 -3.11
C ASP A 85 1.58 -5.19 -3.67
N VAL A 86 2.24 -4.09 -4.03
CA VAL A 86 1.63 -2.97 -4.75
C VAL A 86 1.50 -3.34 -6.22
N LEU A 87 0.27 -3.32 -6.72
CA LEU A 87 -0.07 -3.74 -8.08
C LEU A 87 0.44 -2.74 -9.13
N SER A 88 0.91 -3.28 -10.25
CA SER A 88 1.06 -2.55 -11.50
C SER A 88 -0.30 -2.13 -12.05
N ILE A 89 -0.33 -1.11 -12.91
CA ILE A 89 -1.58 -0.62 -13.49
C ILE A 89 -2.34 -1.68 -14.30
N SER A 90 -1.61 -2.61 -14.94
CA SER A 90 -2.23 -3.76 -15.63
C SER A 90 -2.86 -4.73 -14.64
N GLU A 91 -2.19 -5.04 -13.53
CA GLU A 91 -2.75 -5.90 -12.49
C GLU A 91 -3.97 -5.24 -11.83
N VAL A 92 -3.95 -3.93 -11.60
CA VAL A 92 -5.13 -3.19 -11.10
C VAL A 92 -6.33 -3.41 -12.03
N GLN A 93 -6.14 -3.26 -13.35
CA GLN A 93 -7.19 -3.47 -14.34
C GLN A 93 -7.70 -4.92 -14.34
N GLU A 94 -6.80 -5.90 -14.33
CA GLU A 94 -7.13 -7.32 -14.34
C GLU A 94 -7.90 -7.73 -13.09
N ASN A 95 -7.47 -7.26 -11.91
CA ASN A 95 -8.10 -7.58 -10.62
C ASN A 95 -9.47 -6.89 -10.48
N HIS A 96 -9.62 -5.66 -10.96
CA HIS A 96 -10.94 -5.01 -11.01
C HIS A 96 -11.94 -5.82 -11.85
N GLN A 97 -11.51 -6.34 -13.00
CA GLN A 97 -12.37 -7.10 -13.90
C GLN A 97 -12.72 -8.51 -13.37
N SER A 98 -11.78 -9.16 -12.69
CA SER A 98 -11.98 -10.54 -12.21
C SER A 98 -12.83 -10.63 -10.95
N LEU A 99 -12.84 -9.58 -10.12
CA LEU A 99 -13.50 -9.57 -8.81
C LEU A 99 -14.75 -8.67 -8.75
N ASP A 100 -15.17 -8.11 -9.89
CA ASP A 100 -16.41 -7.32 -10.05
C ASP A 100 -16.54 -6.18 -9.02
N TYR A 101 -15.44 -5.42 -8.83
CA TYR A 101 -15.48 -4.24 -7.96
C TYR A 101 -16.45 -3.19 -8.50
N PRO A 102 -17.15 -2.43 -7.63
CA PRO A 102 -18.01 -1.34 -8.08
C PRO A 102 -17.22 -0.27 -8.85
N GLU A 103 -17.92 0.45 -9.72
CA GLU A 103 -17.33 1.56 -10.48
C GLU A 103 -16.63 2.56 -9.53
N GLY A 104 -15.41 2.97 -9.91
CA GLY A 104 -14.58 3.87 -9.12
C GLY A 104 -13.78 3.19 -8.00
N TRP A 105 -13.98 1.91 -7.73
CA TRP A 105 -13.23 1.16 -6.71
C TRP A 105 -12.20 0.23 -7.34
N TYR A 106 -10.92 0.42 -7.02
CA TYR A 106 -9.84 -0.35 -7.63
C TYR A 106 -8.92 -0.96 -6.57
N PRO A 107 -8.64 -2.27 -6.61
CA PRO A 107 -7.61 -2.85 -5.76
C PRO A 107 -6.24 -2.37 -6.25
N ILE A 108 -5.38 -1.91 -5.34
CA ILE A 108 -4.05 -1.38 -5.67
C ILE A 108 -2.90 -2.06 -4.94
N ALA A 109 -3.18 -2.81 -3.89
CA ALA A 109 -2.18 -3.65 -3.26
C ALA A 109 -2.81 -4.82 -2.51
N TYR A 110 -2.05 -5.91 -2.39
CA TYR A 110 -2.33 -7.01 -1.49
C TYR A 110 -1.42 -6.92 -0.26
N GLY A 111 -2.05 -6.94 0.92
CA GLY A 111 -1.37 -7.00 2.20
C GLY A 111 -1.18 -8.43 2.69
N LEU A 112 -0.90 -8.55 3.99
CA LEU A 112 -0.79 -9.85 4.65
C LEU A 112 -2.14 -10.57 4.66
N GLU A 113 -2.10 -11.90 4.63
CA GLU A 113 -3.28 -12.77 4.75
C GLU A 113 -4.38 -12.51 3.69
N SER A 114 -4.04 -11.97 2.53
CA SER A 114 -4.98 -11.62 1.43
C SER A 114 -5.88 -10.41 1.71
N SER A 115 -5.49 -9.56 2.66
CA SER A 115 -6.08 -8.22 2.81
C SER A 115 -5.79 -7.35 1.58
N ILE A 116 -6.63 -6.36 1.33
CA ILE A 116 -6.58 -5.57 0.10
C ILE A 116 -6.60 -4.08 0.43
N LEU A 117 -5.61 -3.35 -0.10
CA LEU A 117 -5.65 -1.90 -0.16
C LEU A 117 -6.42 -1.51 -1.42
N VAL A 118 -7.51 -0.77 -1.24
CA VAL A 118 -8.42 -0.37 -2.32
C VAL A 118 -8.45 1.17 -2.39
N MET A 119 -8.53 1.70 -3.60
CA MET A 119 -8.79 3.12 -3.85
C MET A 119 -10.25 3.32 -4.26
N ASN A 120 -10.91 4.34 -3.72
CA ASN A 120 -12.22 4.82 -4.15
C ASN A 120 -12.10 6.21 -4.79
N LEU A 121 -12.48 6.31 -6.06
CA LEU A 121 -12.35 7.52 -6.86
C LEU A 121 -13.64 8.33 -7.02
N ASN A 122 -14.75 7.90 -6.43
CA ASN A 122 -16.04 8.54 -6.65
C ASN A 122 -16.13 9.96 -6.06
N GLU A 123 -15.30 10.30 -5.08
CA GLU A 123 -15.35 11.58 -4.37
C GLU A 123 -14.03 12.38 -4.41
N ILE A 124 -13.13 12.04 -5.34
CA ILE A 124 -11.85 12.74 -5.44
C ILE A 124 -11.98 14.05 -6.22
N THR A 125 -11.25 15.09 -5.78
CA THR A 125 -11.08 16.29 -6.59
C THR A 125 -9.91 16.10 -7.57
N PRO A 126 -10.10 16.20 -8.89
CA PRO A 126 -9.03 16.00 -9.86
C PRO A 126 -7.79 16.87 -9.54
N HIS A 127 -6.60 16.26 -9.67
CA HIS A 127 -5.30 16.89 -9.41
C HIS A 127 -5.03 17.37 -7.96
N LYS A 128 -5.99 17.26 -7.03
CA LYS A 128 -5.80 17.57 -5.62
C LYS A 128 -5.00 16.44 -4.96
N ARG A 129 -3.82 16.77 -4.44
CA ARG A 129 -2.94 15.78 -3.78
C ARG A 129 -3.48 15.30 -2.44
N SER A 130 -4.23 16.15 -1.73
CA SER A 130 -4.79 15.84 -0.41
C SER A 130 -6.16 15.14 -0.48
N ASN A 131 -6.44 14.38 -1.55
CA ASN A 131 -7.61 13.51 -1.57
C ASN A 131 -7.37 12.32 -0.64
N GLU A 132 -8.35 11.98 0.17
CA GLU A 132 -8.31 10.80 1.05
C GLU A 132 -9.15 9.72 0.37
N TYR A 133 -8.48 8.80 -0.31
CA TYR A 133 -9.16 7.84 -1.21
C TYR A 133 -8.83 6.39 -0.89
N LEU A 134 -8.01 6.13 0.14
CA LEU A 134 -7.60 4.78 0.50
C LEU A 134 -8.52 4.13 1.53
N PHE A 135 -8.83 2.87 1.27
CA PHE A 135 -9.63 2.00 2.10
C PHE A 135 -8.89 0.66 2.28
N TRP A 136 -9.11 0.04 3.43
CA TRP A 136 -8.61 -1.27 3.78
C TRP A 136 -9.76 -2.28 3.77
N LEU A 137 -9.57 -3.40 3.10
CA LEU A 137 -10.55 -4.47 3.02
C LEU A 137 -9.96 -5.75 3.61
N GLU A 138 -10.63 -6.28 4.63
CA GLU A 138 -10.21 -7.52 5.27
C GLU A 138 -10.53 -8.73 4.39
N PRO A 139 -9.79 -9.85 4.54
CA PRO A 139 -10.03 -11.05 3.76
C PRO A 139 -11.47 -11.56 3.87
N GLY A 140 -12.14 -11.69 2.72
CA GLY A 140 -13.51 -12.21 2.65
C GLY A 140 -14.61 -11.20 2.99
N GLU A 141 -14.27 -9.95 3.30
CA GLU A 141 -15.26 -8.88 3.44
C GLU A 141 -15.72 -8.33 2.10
N SER A 142 -16.97 -7.87 2.05
CA SER A 142 -17.50 -7.10 0.92
C SER A 142 -17.01 -5.65 0.97
N ILE A 143 -16.91 -5.02 -0.19
CA ILE A 143 -16.41 -3.64 -0.33
C ILE A 143 -17.19 -2.60 0.50
N GLU A 144 -18.45 -2.90 0.83
CA GLU A 144 -19.29 -2.06 1.70
C GLU A 144 -18.79 -1.98 3.16
N HIS A 145 -17.94 -2.93 3.57
CA HIS A 145 -17.29 -2.98 4.87
C HIS A 145 -15.86 -2.45 4.85
N ALA A 146 -15.37 -1.99 3.70
CA ALA A 146 -14.03 -1.43 3.59
C ALA A 146 -13.84 -0.25 4.56
N THR A 147 -12.77 -0.32 5.35
CA THR A 147 -12.46 0.66 6.39
C THR A 147 -11.70 1.85 5.78
N PRO A 148 -12.20 3.10 5.91
CA PRO A 148 -11.47 4.26 5.41
C PRO A 148 -10.17 4.45 6.20
N LEU A 149 -9.06 4.66 5.47
CA LEU A 149 -7.76 4.95 6.06
C LEU A 149 -7.52 6.44 6.29
N TYR A 150 -8.38 7.32 5.75
CA TYR A 150 -8.26 8.78 5.82
C TYR A 150 -6.90 9.31 5.36
N MET A 151 -6.41 8.77 4.25
CA MET A 151 -5.10 9.11 3.71
C MET A 151 -5.01 8.88 2.19
N ASN A 152 -3.96 9.44 1.61
CA ASN A 152 -3.54 9.20 0.24
C ASN A 152 -2.38 8.17 0.20
N PHE A 153 -1.94 7.78 -0.99
CA PHE A 153 -0.93 6.76 -1.18
C PHE A 153 0.46 7.16 -0.66
N GLU A 154 0.88 8.42 -0.80
CA GLU A 154 2.21 8.82 -0.29
C GLU A 154 2.28 8.82 1.24
N ILE A 155 1.22 9.21 1.94
CA ILE A 155 1.13 9.11 3.40
C ILE A 155 1.11 7.63 3.82
N PHE A 156 0.32 6.82 3.11
CA PHE A 156 0.24 5.38 3.36
C PHE A 156 1.63 4.73 3.28
N LEU A 157 2.34 4.96 2.17
CA LEU A 157 3.64 4.35 1.91
C LEU A 157 4.70 4.85 2.90
N GLU A 158 4.78 6.15 3.19
CA GLU A 158 5.71 6.68 4.19
C GLU A 158 5.52 6.00 5.54
N ARG A 159 4.26 5.90 6.00
CA ARG A 159 3.93 5.28 7.28
C ARG A 159 4.23 3.78 7.29
N LEU A 160 3.94 3.07 6.20
CA LEU A 160 4.29 1.66 6.04
C LEU A 160 5.81 1.44 6.10
N ILE A 161 6.60 2.35 5.51
CA ILE A 161 8.07 2.27 5.54
C ILE A 161 8.61 2.50 6.96
N ILE A 162 8.15 3.53 7.66
CA ILE A 162 8.62 3.82 9.03
C ILE A 162 8.10 2.82 10.07
N SER A 163 6.92 2.21 9.82
CA SER A 163 6.36 1.14 10.66
C SER A 163 6.98 -0.22 10.36
N GLN A 164 7.92 -0.31 9.41
CA GLN A 164 8.59 -1.55 9.04
C GLN A 164 7.61 -2.62 8.51
N GLY A 165 6.59 -2.19 7.77
CA GLY A 165 5.68 -3.08 7.05
C GLY A 165 4.50 -3.58 7.86
N VAL A 166 4.35 -3.18 9.12
CA VAL A 166 3.18 -3.54 9.92
C VAL A 166 2.00 -2.62 9.61
N GLU A 167 0.79 -3.17 9.77
CA GLU A 167 -0.50 -2.51 9.57
C GLU A 167 -0.78 -1.42 10.62
N TYR A 168 -0.01 -0.33 10.55
CA TYR A 168 0.01 0.73 11.55
C TYR A 168 -1.35 1.42 11.75
N TRP A 169 -2.26 1.32 10.79
CA TRP A 169 -3.62 1.84 10.90
C TRP A 169 -4.47 1.11 11.95
N ASN A 170 -4.05 -0.09 12.39
CA ASN A 170 -4.69 -0.88 13.44
C ASN A 170 -4.19 -0.56 14.86
N TRP A 171 -3.13 0.24 15.01
CA TRP A 171 -2.55 0.59 16.32
C TRP A 171 -3.47 1.31 17.33
N PRO A 172 -4.44 2.16 16.94
CA PRO A 172 -5.27 2.86 17.93
C PRO A 172 -6.30 1.97 18.63
N ILE A 173 -6.38 0.66 18.33
CA ILE A 173 -7.51 -0.20 18.73
C ILE A 173 -7.32 -0.86 20.12
N TYR A 174 -6.08 -1.07 20.59
CA TYR A 174 -5.86 -1.82 21.83
C TYR A 174 -5.69 -0.92 23.06
N LYS A 175 -6.63 -1.02 24.01
CA LYS A 175 -6.36 -0.65 25.41
C LYS A 175 -5.34 -1.63 25.98
N ALA A 176 -4.46 -1.19 26.89
CA ALA A 176 -3.38 -2.03 27.47
C ALA A 176 -3.84 -3.45 27.84
N ARG A 177 -4.90 -3.57 28.65
CA ARG A 177 -5.48 -4.88 29.04
C ARG A 177 -5.88 -5.79 27.87
N HIS A 178 -6.36 -5.20 26.76
CA HIS A 178 -6.75 -5.97 25.58
C HIS A 178 -5.51 -6.38 24.78
N PHE A 179 -4.48 -5.52 24.75
CA PHE A 179 -3.20 -5.83 24.12
C PHE A 179 -2.52 -7.02 24.81
N TYR A 180 -2.34 -6.96 26.13
CA TYR A 180 -1.73 -8.05 26.90
C TYR A 180 -2.51 -9.36 26.73
N LYS A 181 -3.85 -9.30 26.83
CA LYS A 181 -4.72 -10.47 26.64
C LYS A 181 -4.66 -11.05 25.22
N ALA A 182 -4.66 -10.21 24.19
CA ALA A 182 -4.66 -10.67 22.80
C ALA A 182 -3.34 -11.34 22.39
N ASN A 183 -2.24 -10.95 23.04
CA ASN A 183 -0.89 -11.41 22.73
C ASN A 183 -0.34 -12.41 23.76
N ASP A 184 -1.15 -12.86 24.71
CA ASP A 184 -0.75 -13.76 25.81
C ASP A 184 0.50 -13.27 26.59
N LEU A 185 0.49 -11.98 26.94
CA LEU A 185 1.55 -11.30 27.67
C LEU A 185 1.12 -11.00 29.12
N GLU A 186 2.09 -10.89 30.03
CA GLU A 186 1.87 -10.47 31.43
C GLU A 186 1.55 -8.97 31.51
N ASP A 187 0.40 -8.62 32.11
CA ASP A 187 -0.05 -7.23 32.39
C ASP A 187 0.49 -6.70 33.73
#